data_AF-A0A399G045-F1
#
_entry.id   AF-A0A399G045-F1
#
_cell.length_a   1.000
_cell.length_b   1.000
_cell.length_c   1.000
_cell.angle_alpha   90.00
_cell.angle_beta   90.00
_cell.angle_gamma   90.00
#
_symmetry.space_group_name_H-M   'P 1'
#
loop_
_entity.id
_entity.type
_entity.pdbx_description
1 polymer ?
#
loop_
_entity_poly.entity_id
_entity_poly.type
_entity_poly.pdbx_seq_one_letter_code
_entity_poly.pdbx_strand_id
1 'polypeptide(L)'
;MTHDFADRFTERPRMRETQRARRGHAFLPADVLAGLPGRGQNRPVRLEEATIHLHYFAGGCDWWIAEAWPETNGNEVVWLAFGYTRLGHVPDGAEWGLVNLTELEQVNVRGGLVVVERDLSWQPCPAHACIPDLTHR
;
A
#
# COMPACT_ATOMS: atom_id res chain seq x y z
N MET A 1 9.75 39.37 -16.35
CA MET A 1 8.81 38.64 -15.47
C MET A 1 9.13 37.16 -15.58
N THR A 2 10.06 36.68 -14.76
CA THR A 2 10.37 35.26 -14.64
C THR A 2 9.23 34.61 -13.85
N HIS A 3 8.45 33.74 -14.50
CA HIS A 3 7.49 32.90 -13.80
C HIS A 3 8.28 31.85 -13.00
N ASP A 4 8.32 32.07 -11.70
CA ASP A 4 8.80 31.11 -10.73
C ASP A 4 7.80 29.95 -10.68
N PHE A 5 8.24 28.78 -11.17
CA PHE A 5 7.49 27.52 -11.16
C PHE A 5 8.00 26.58 -10.07
N ALA A 6 8.65 27.11 -9.03
CA ALA A 6 8.95 26.37 -7.81
C ALA A 6 7.87 26.70 -6.75
N ASP A 7 7.51 25.71 -5.93
CA ASP A 7 6.57 25.80 -4.80
C ASP A 7 5.06 25.79 -5.06
N ARG A 8 4.60 24.85 -5.89
CA ARG A 8 3.41 24.09 -5.45
C ARG A 8 3.91 23.00 -4.51
N PHE A 9 4.05 23.32 -3.23
CA PHE A 9 4.04 22.31 -2.17
C PHE A 9 2.74 21.51 -2.33
N THR A 10 2.82 20.41 -3.06
CA THR A 10 1.64 19.68 -3.50
C THR A 10 1.32 18.73 -2.36
N GLU A 11 0.47 19.17 -1.44
CA GLU A 11 -0.05 18.29 -0.39
C GLU A 11 -0.61 17.05 -1.10
N ARG A 12 -0.08 15.87 -0.75
CA ARG A 12 -0.54 14.62 -1.37
C ARG A 12 -2.04 14.48 -1.08
N PRO A 13 -2.87 14.14 -2.08
CA PRO A 13 -4.32 14.07 -1.90
C PRO A 13 -4.67 13.02 -0.84
N ARG A 14 -5.57 13.34 0.09
CA ARG A 14 -6.01 12.34 1.07
C ARG A 14 -6.84 11.26 0.38
N MET A 15 -6.65 10.02 0.80
CA MET A 15 -7.53 8.93 0.38
C MET A 15 -8.93 9.13 0.96
N ARG A 16 -9.97 8.92 0.13
CA ARG A 16 -11.34 8.79 0.61
C ARG A 16 -11.51 7.38 1.17
N GLU A 17 -11.94 7.28 2.43
CA GLU A 17 -12.09 6.01 3.12
C GLU A 17 -13.56 5.71 3.43
N THR A 18 -13.98 4.49 3.17
CA THR A 18 -15.35 3.99 3.39
C THR A 18 -15.44 3.08 4.63
N GLN A 19 -14.35 2.44 5.04
CA GLN A 19 -14.31 1.49 6.14
C GLN A 19 -13.57 2.01 7.38
N ARG A 20 -13.08 3.26 7.38
CA ARG A 20 -12.33 3.87 8.49
C ARG A 20 -13.01 3.72 9.86
N ALA A 21 -14.32 3.97 9.93
CA ALA A 21 -15.07 3.88 11.18
C ALA A 21 -15.11 2.45 11.77
N ARG A 22 -15.10 1.43 10.89
CA ARG A 22 -15.06 0.01 11.31
C ARG A 22 -13.64 -0.40 11.71
N ARG A 23 -12.65 0.04 10.94
CA ARG A 23 -11.23 -0.25 11.15
C ARG A 23 -10.64 0.46 12.37
N GLY A 24 -11.20 1.61 12.76
CA GLY A 24 -10.75 2.43 13.89
C GLY A 24 -9.51 3.31 13.62
N HIS A 25 -8.89 3.19 12.45
CA HIS A 25 -7.73 3.98 12.05
C HIS A 25 -7.76 4.31 10.56
N ALA A 26 -6.95 5.30 10.15
CA ALA A 26 -6.78 5.63 8.73
C ALA A 26 -6.04 4.51 7.97
N PHE A 27 -6.50 4.22 6.76
CA PHE A 27 -5.96 3.22 5.85
C PHE A 27 -4.61 3.63 5.29
N LEU A 28 -4.47 4.90 4.87
CA LEU A 28 -3.23 5.50 4.37
C LEU A 28 -3.10 6.93 4.94
N PRO A 29 -2.62 7.10 6.19
CA PRO A 29 -2.51 8.41 6.80
C PRO A 29 -1.35 9.23 6.20
N ALA A 30 -1.45 10.56 6.28
CA ALA A 30 -0.55 11.49 5.59
C ALA A 30 0.90 11.43 6.08
N ASP A 31 1.11 11.16 7.36
CA ASP A 31 2.43 10.99 7.99
C ASP A 31 3.16 9.76 7.47
N VAL A 32 2.47 8.62 7.39
CA VAL A 32 2.98 7.39 6.76
C VAL A 32 3.28 7.64 5.28
N LEU A 33 2.35 8.29 4.58
CA LEU A 33 2.46 8.56 3.16
C LEU A 33 3.66 9.47 2.80
N ALA A 34 4.06 10.37 3.70
CA ALA A 34 5.23 11.22 3.50
C ALA A 34 6.54 10.43 3.46
N GLY A 35 6.61 9.26 4.12
CA GLY A 35 7.77 8.37 4.11
C GLY A 35 7.72 7.28 3.04
N LEU A 36 6.66 7.21 2.23
CA LEU A 36 6.49 6.16 1.22
C LEU A 36 7.17 6.51 -0.11
N PRO A 37 7.99 5.60 -0.66
CA PRO A 37 8.46 5.69 -2.04
C PRO A 37 7.29 5.77 -3.02
N GLY A 38 7.39 6.68 -3.99
CA GLY A 38 6.49 6.76 -5.13
C GLY A 38 6.79 5.71 -6.21
N ARG A 39 6.09 5.81 -7.34
CA ARG A 39 6.20 4.87 -8.46
C ARG A 39 7.65 4.69 -8.92
N GLY A 40 8.18 3.48 -8.80
CA GLY A 40 9.52 3.12 -9.27
C GLY A 40 10.68 3.54 -8.37
N GLN A 41 10.41 4.08 -7.19
CA GLN A 41 11.45 4.60 -6.29
C GLN A 41 12.05 3.54 -5.35
N ASN A 42 11.47 2.34 -5.28
CA ASN A 42 11.91 1.24 -4.41
C ASN A 42 11.87 -0.10 -5.18
N ARG A 43 12.55 -0.13 -6.32
CA ARG A 43 12.69 -1.30 -7.20
C ARG A 43 14.15 -1.71 -7.34
N PRO A 44 14.69 -2.47 -6.37
CA PRO A 44 15.99 -3.09 -6.53
C PRO A 44 16.00 -4.11 -7.67
N VAL A 45 17.20 -4.55 -8.06
CA VAL A 45 17.39 -5.60 -9.06
C VAL A 45 16.66 -6.89 -8.65
N ARG A 46 16.68 -7.21 -7.36
CA ARG A 46 16.02 -8.36 -6.77
C ARG A 46 14.87 -7.89 -5.88
N LEU A 47 13.63 -8.18 -6.25
CA LEU A 47 12.45 -7.63 -5.58
C LEU A 47 12.36 -8.01 -4.10
N GLU A 48 12.91 -9.14 -3.69
CA GLU A 48 12.98 -9.53 -2.29
C GLU A 48 13.90 -8.62 -1.43
N GLU A 49 14.71 -7.75 -2.05
CA GLU A 49 15.47 -6.70 -1.37
C GLU A 49 14.67 -5.40 -1.19
N ALA A 50 13.48 -5.28 -1.80
CA ALA A 50 12.67 -4.07 -1.70
C ALA A 50 12.27 -3.84 -0.24
N THR A 51 12.31 -2.58 0.21
CA THR A 51 11.85 -2.26 1.56
C THR A 51 10.32 -2.28 1.59
N ILE A 52 9.72 -3.06 2.46
CA ILE A 52 8.29 -3.06 2.70
C ILE A 52 7.98 -2.01 3.77
N HIS A 53 7.21 -1.00 3.40
CA HIS A 53 6.87 0.11 4.29
C HIS A 53 5.51 -0.05 4.97
N LEU A 54 4.60 -0.82 4.37
CA LEU A 54 3.28 -1.09 4.96
C LEU A 54 2.92 -2.55 4.83
N HIS A 55 2.12 -3.02 5.78
CA HIS A 55 1.45 -4.31 5.71
C HIS A 55 -0.04 -4.13 5.98
N TYR A 56 -0.84 -4.76 5.14
CA TYR A 56 -2.27 -4.86 5.27
C TYR A 56 -2.69 -6.33 5.31
N PHE A 57 -3.76 -6.65 6.01
CA PHE A 57 -4.23 -8.03 6.15
C PHE A 57 -5.75 -8.12 6.28
N ALA A 58 -6.30 -9.26 5.85
CA ALA A 58 -7.72 -9.60 6.04
C ALA A 58 -7.95 -11.09 5.80
N GLY A 59 -8.56 -11.81 6.76
CA GLY A 59 -9.08 -13.16 6.51
C GLY A 59 -8.08 -14.18 5.93
N GLY A 60 -6.80 -14.10 6.31
CA GLY A 60 -5.73 -14.95 5.79
C GLY A 60 -5.08 -14.46 4.49
N CYS A 61 -5.42 -13.26 4.04
CA CYS A 61 -4.75 -12.55 2.95
C CYS A 61 -3.86 -11.44 3.49
N ASP A 62 -2.76 -11.18 2.80
CA ASP A 62 -1.74 -10.19 3.16
C ASP A 62 -1.31 -9.36 1.93
N TRP A 63 -1.05 -8.08 2.16
CA TRP A 63 -0.49 -7.15 1.19
C TRP A 63 0.67 -6.38 1.83
N TRP A 64 1.88 -6.60 1.33
CA TRP A 64 3.10 -5.91 1.74
C TRP A 64 3.47 -4.86 0.69
N ILE A 65 3.43 -3.58 1.07
CA ILE A 65 3.56 -2.46 0.13
C ILE A 65 4.96 -1.87 0.19
N ALA A 66 5.62 -1.80 -0.96
CA ALA A 66 6.93 -1.19 -1.15
C ALA A 66 6.84 0.27 -1.65
N GLU A 67 5.82 0.58 -2.44
CA GLU A 67 5.61 1.88 -3.08
C GLU A 67 4.12 2.25 -3.06
N ALA A 68 3.80 3.54 -2.96
CA ALA A 68 2.43 4.05 -3.14
C ALA A 68 2.41 5.44 -3.79
N TRP A 69 1.48 5.66 -4.71
CA TRP A 69 1.32 6.93 -5.42
C TRP A 69 -0.15 7.18 -5.81
N PRO A 70 -0.57 8.44 -5.90
CA PRO A 70 -1.87 8.78 -6.44
C PRO A 70 -1.82 8.79 -7.97
N GLU A 71 -2.89 8.33 -8.61
CA GLU A 71 -3.18 8.57 -10.02
C GLU A 71 -4.56 9.22 -10.14
N THR A 72 -4.75 10.01 -11.19
CA THR A 72 -6.05 10.61 -11.49
C THR A 72 -6.76 9.74 -12.52
N ASN A 73 -7.93 9.22 -12.17
CA ASN A 73 -8.84 8.53 -13.09
C ASN A 73 -10.08 9.40 -13.31
N GLY A 74 -10.09 10.16 -14.41
CA GLY A 74 -11.12 11.17 -14.66
C GLY A 74 -11.10 12.29 -13.61
N ASN A 75 -12.17 12.40 -12.83
CA ASN A 75 -12.29 13.39 -11.74
C ASN A 75 -11.98 12.80 -10.35
N GLU A 76 -11.58 11.53 -10.29
CA GLU A 76 -11.30 10.82 -9.04
C GLU A 76 -9.81 10.58 -8.88
N VAL A 77 -9.33 10.67 -7.63
CA VAL A 77 -7.98 10.25 -7.27
C VAL A 77 -8.05 8.81 -6.77
N VAL A 78 -7.30 7.93 -7.43
CA VAL A 78 -7.08 6.55 -7.00
C VAL A 78 -5.67 6.41 -6.46
N TRP A 79 -5.51 5.60 -5.43
CA TRP A 79 -4.20 5.30 -4.85
C TRP A 79 -3.74 3.95 -5.36
N LEU A 80 -2.66 3.94 -6.11
CA LEU A 80 -1.99 2.72 -6.55
C LEU A 80 -0.78 2.46 -5.68
N ALA A 81 -0.41 1.19 -5.62
CA ALA A 81 0.77 0.71 -4.92
C ALA A 81 1.45 -0.38 -5.74
N PHE A 82 2.70 -0.63 -5.40
CA PHE A 82 3.43 -1.81 -5.81
C PHE A 82 3.87 -2.57 -4.56
N GLY A 83 3.72 -3.88 -4.59
CA GLY A 83 3.98 -4.72 -3.43
C GLY A 83 3.84 -6.21 -3.71
N TYR A 84 4.00 -6.99 -2.65
CA TYR A 84 3.79 -8.42 -2.66
C TYR A 84 2.43 -8.74 -2.04
N THR A 85 1.62 -9.51 -2.74
CA THR A 85 0.29 -9.92 -2.30
C THR A 85 0.28 -11.42 -2.09
N ARG A 86 -0.39 -11.88 -1.03
CA ARG A 86 -0.67 -13.29 -0.79
C ARG A 86 -2.16 -13.45 -0.47
N LEU A 87 -2.87 -14.20 -1.32
CA LEU A 87 -4.30 -14.46 -1.12
C LEU A 87 -4.48 -15.88 -0.57
N GLY A 88 -4.67 -15.99 0.74
CA GLY A 88 -4.82 -17.26 1.45
C GLY A 88 -3.49 -17.93 1.83
N HIS A 89 -3.60 -19.11 2.44
CA HIS A 89 -2.46 -19.81 3.05
C HIS A 89 -1.64 -20.68 2.08
N VAL A 90 -1.94 -20.67 0.78
CA VAL A 90 -1.24 -21.49 -0.20
C VAL A 90 -0.17 -20.66 -0.94
N PRO A 91 1.08 -21.16 -1.08
CA PRO A 91 2.16 -20.40 -1.72
C PRO A 91 1.88 -20.02 -3.18
N ASP A 92 1.07 -20.80 -3.88
CA ASP A 92 0.84 -20.69 -5.34
C ASP A 92 0.02 -19.45 -5.76
N GLY A 93 -0.48 -18.66 -4.80
CA GLY A 93 -1.27 -17.45 -5.04
C GLY A 93 -0.57 -16.15 -4.63
N ALA A 94 0.76 -16.18 -4.43
CA ALA A 94 1.51 -15.02 -3.95
C ALA A 94 2.37 -14.40 -5.06
N GLU A 95 2.22 -13.09 -5.28
CA GLU A 95 2.86 -12.40 -6.41
C GLU A 95 3.29 -10.97 -6.09
N TRP A 96 4.32 -10.51 -6.79
CA TRP A 96 4.67 -9.10 -6.87
C TRP A 96 3.82 -8.43 -7.94
N GLY A 97 3.17 -7.31 -7.61
CA GLY A 97 2.25 -6.68 -8.53
C GLY A 97 1.77 -5.31 -8.10
N LEU A 98 0.93 -4.73 -8.95
CA LEU A 98 0.21 -3.51 -8.62
C LEU A 98 -0.97 -3.83 -7.71
N VAL A 99 -1.21 -2.97 -6.73
CA VAL A 99 -2.34 -3.04 -5.81
C VAL A 99 -3.10 -1.72 -5.89
N ASN A 100 -4.41 -1.78 -6.11
CA ASN A 100 -5.26 -0.61 -5.99
C ASN A 100 -5.65 -0.43 -4.52
N LEU A 101 -4.96 0.47 -3.81
CA LEU A 101 -5.22 0.72 -2.40
C LEU A 101 -6.60 1.34 -2.17
N THR A 102 -7.15 2.09 -3.13
CA THR A 102 -8.52 2.62 -3.04
C THR A 102 -9.55 1.48 -3.07
N GLU A 103 -9.39 0.49 -3.94
CA GLU A 103 -10.28 -0.68 -3.96
C GLU A 103 -10.06 -1.59 -2.74
N LEU A 104 -8.80 -1.77 -2.33
CA LEU A 104 -8.45 -2.57 -1.15
C LEU A 104 -9.07 -1.98 0.13
N GLU A 105 -9.06 -0.66 0.28
CA GLU A 105 -9.72 0.07 1.38
C GLU A 105 -11.21 -0.28 1.49
N GLN A 106 -11.87 -0.43 0.34
CA GLN A 106 -13.32 -0.63 0.20
C GLN A 106 -13.76 -2.09 0.41
N VAL A 107 -12.81 -3.04 0.50
CA VAL A 107 -13.13 -4.45 0.75
C VAL A 107 -13.97 -4.56 2.02
N ASN A 108 -15.17 -5.09 1.84
CA ASN A 108 -16.16 -5.29 2.89
C ASN A 108 -16.92 -6.57 2.60
N VAL A 109 -16.64 -7.61 3.38
CA VAL A 109 -17.26 -8.94 3.20
C VAL A 109 -18.32 -9.15 4.27
N ARG A 110 -19.47 -9.71 3.86
CA ARG A 110 -20.61 -10.05 4.73
C ARG A 110 -21.09 -8.87 5.60
N GLY A 111 -21.18 -7.67 5.02
CA GLY A 111 -21.69 -6.49 5.74
C GLY A 111 -20.71 -5.91 6.79
N GLY A 112 -19.42 -6.17 6.59
CA GLY A 112 -18.32 -5.63 7.40
C GLY A 112 -17.82 -6.60 8.46
N LEU A 113 -18.11 -7.89 8.30
CA LEU A 113 -17.50 -8.95 9.12
C LEU A 113 -15.99 -9.03 8.86
N VAL A 114 -15.57 -8.78 7.62
CA VAL A 114 -14.16 -8.66 7.25
C VAL A 114 -13.96 -7.38 6.45
N VAL A 115 -13.01 -6.56 6.89
CA VAL A 115 -12.46 -5.41 6.19
C VAL A 115 -10.93 -5.53 6.22
N VAL A 116 -10.22 -4.85 5.31
CA VAL A 116 -8.76 -4.91 5.28
C VAL A 116 -8.14 -4.01 6.34
N GLU A 117 -7.38 -4.57 7.26
CA GLU A 117 -6.72 -3.80 8.32
C GLU A 117 -5.30 -3.42 7.91
N ARG A 118 -4.75 -2.36 8.53
CA ARG A 118 -3.34 -2.01 8.39
C ARG A 118 -2.64 -2.41 9.69
N ASP A 119 -1.50 -3.08 9.59
CA ASP A 119 -0.67 -3.30 10.77
C ASP A 119 -0.09 -1.97 11.25
N LEU A 120 -0.54 -1.52 12.43
CA LEU A 120 -0.11 -0.26 13.04
C LEU A 120 1.26 -0.37 13.72
N SER A 121 1.74 -1.59 13.92
CA SER A 121 3.02 -1.93 14.54
C SER A 121 4.11 -2.17 13.50
N TRP A 122 3.76 -2.22 12.21
CA TRP A 122 4.70 -2.50 11.13
C TRP A 122 5.87 -1.53 11.11
N GLN A 123 7.08 -2.07 10.99
CA GLN A 123 8.30 -1.29 10.82
C GLN A 123 8.90 -1.59 9.45
N PRO A 124 9.39 -0.59 8.70
CA PRO A 124 10.00 -0.83 7.41
C PRO A 124 11.15 -1.85 7.47
N CYS A 125 11.11 -2.84 6.58
CA CYS A 125 12.04 -3.97 6.53
C CYS A 125 12.24 -4.46 5.10
N PRO A 126 13.42 -5.02 4.74
CA PRO A 126 13.57 -5.73 3.48
C PRO A 126 12.57 -6.88 3.35
N ALA A 127 11.98 -7.06 2.18
CA ALA A 127 10.90 -8.03 1.96
C ALA A 127 11.31 -9.46 2.39
N HIS A 128 12.51 -9.93 2.05
CA HIS A 128 13.02 -11.24 2.47
C HIS A 128 13.13 -11.41 4.00
N ALA A 129 13.20 -10.32 4.76
CA ALA A 129 13.36 -10.35 6.21
C ALA A 129 12.01 -10.42 6.95
N CYS A 130 10.92 -10.00 6.31
CA CYS A 130 9.63 -9.84 6.98
C CYS A 130 8.43 -10.47 6.26
N ILE A 131 8.59 -10.95 5.03
CA ILE A 131 7.57 -11.75 4.34
C ILE A 131 7.89 -13.23 4.57
N PRO A 132 6.99 -14.01 5.22
CA PRO A 132 7.24 -15.43 5.48
C PRO A 132 7.49 -16.20 4.18
N ASP A 133 8.50 -17.06 4.17
CA ASP A 133 8.86 -17.94 3.05
C ASP A 133 9.28 -17.23 1.74
N LEU A 134 9.47 -15.90 1.76
CA LEU A 134 10.02 -15.18 0.62
C LEU A 134 11.55 -15.34 0.60
N THR A 135 12.02 -16.32 -0.17
CA THR A 135 13.45 -16.58 -0.36
C THR A 135 14.04 -15.73 -1.48
N HIS A 136 15.33 -15.41 -1.38
CA HIS A 136 16.14 -14.96 -2.52
C HIS A 136 16.04 -15.99 -3.65
N ARG A 137 15.50 -15.60 -4.80
CA ARG A 137 15.48 -16.44 -6.01
C ARG A 137 16.47 -15.90 -7.04
#